data_AF-A0AA43KNK5-F1
#
_entry.id   AF-A0AA43KNK5-F1
#
_cell.length_a   1.000
_cell.length_b   1.000
_cell.length_c   1.000
_cell.angle_alpha   90.00
_cell.angle_beta   90.00
_cell.angle_gamma   90.00
#
_symmetry.space_group_name_H-M   'P 1'
#
loop_
_entity.id
_entity.type
_entity.pdbx_description
1 polymer ?
#
loop_
_entity_poly.entity_id
_entity_poly.type
_entity_poly.pdbx_seq_one_letter_code
_entity_poly.pdbx_strand_id
1 'polypeptide(L)'
;MALVYANMQMSEVVEEYPSLIPVLNRFGIRLGLGDKPVDTICKENGLDTDFVLTVINTFLNEEYFPEKKLRTFHTSQIIDYLTKTNLYYERYQLPNIERHLNSFISISNPENPTLLLIGKFFNSFKDELKTRIMHDKEKWFPYCLQLSRQLAPLSEEEEILRLQNEGNEEDAIEALLFDLKSIMVRHLSGDYDENLCYAVIFGVSSLEKDIKQHNRIRYRILMPMVAAMEKLR
;
A
#
# COMPACT_ATOMS: atom_id res chain seq x y z
N MET A 1 2.04 19.03 -5.33
CA MET A 1 1.90 18.85 -3.86
C MET A 1 3.28 19.05 -3.24
N ALA A 2 3.38 19.76 -2.12
CA ALA A 2 4.67 19.97 -1.46
C ALA A 2 5.20 18.65 -0.87
N LEU A 3 6.53 18.48 -0.84
CA LEU A 3 7.13 17.34 -0.17
C LEU A 3 7.13 17.57 1.34
N VAL A 4 7.03 16.48 2.09
CA VAL A 4 7.22 16.41 3.54
C VAL A 4 8.71 16.32 3.85
N TYR A 5 9.16 17.11 4.81
CA TYR A 5 10.55 17.19 5.25
C TYR A 5 10.70 16.85 6.74
N ALA A 6 11.92 16.48 7.13
CA ALA A 6 12.28 16.00 8.47
C ALA A 6 11.92 16.98 9.62
N ASN A 7 11.98 18.28 9.35
CA ASN A 7 11.73 19.35 10.33
C ASN A 7 10.27 19.79 10.41
N MET A 8 9.39 19.31 9.51
CA MET A 8 7.95 19.59 9.57
C MET A 8 7.32 18.87 10.76
N GLN A 9 6.25 19.43 11.32
CA GLN A 9 5.49 18.77 12.38
C GLN A 9 4.67 17.63 11.77
N MET A 10 4.76 16.43 12.34
CA MET A 10 4.01 15.28 11.81
C MET A 10 2.50 15.46 12.00
N SER A 11 2.07 16.14 13.06
CA SER A 11 0.66 16.47 13.32
C SER A 11 0.06 17.28 12.18
N GLU A 12 0.68 18.41 11.82
CA GLU A 12 0.25 19.29 10.73
C GLU A 12 0.16 18.53 9.40
N VAL A 13 1.16 17.69 9.11
CA VAL A 13 1.19 16.85 7.89
C VAL A 13 0.02 15.85 7.87
N VAL A 14 -0.32 15.24 9.02
CA VAL A 14 -1.43 14.28 9.12
C VAL A 14 -2.78 14.99 9.08
N GLU A 15 -2.90 16.20 9.64
CA GLU A 15 -4.09 17.03 9.57
C GLU A 15 -4.40 17.45 8.11
N GLU A 16 -3.37 17.83 7.36
CA GLU A 16 -3.50 18.14 5.93
C GLU A 16 -3.80 16.87 5.10
N TYR A 17 -3.19 15.75 5.47
CA TYR A 17 -3.31 14.49 4.73
C TYR A 17 -3.72 13.30 5.62
N PRO A 18 -4.99 13.20 6.07
CA PRO A 18 -5.45 12.10 6.94
C PRO A 18 -5.27 10.70 6.34
N SER A 19 -5.20 10.60 5.01
CA SER A 19 -4.90 9.36 4.29
C SER A 19 -3.53 8.74 4.63
N LEU A 20 -2.64 9.47 5.31
CA LEU A 20 -1.36 8.96 5.80
C LEU A 20 -1.46 8.08 7.04
N ILE A 21 -2.56 8.16 7.80
CA ILE A 21 -2.71 7.42 9.05
C ILE A 21 -2.43 5.91 8.86
N PRO A 22 -2.98 5.23 7.83
CA PRO A 22 -2.61 3.85 7.51
C PRO A 22 -1.11 3.61 7.30
N VAL A 23 -0.42 4.52 6.62
CA VAL A 23 1.01 4.42 6.32
C VAL A 23 1.82 4.55 7.61
N LEU A 24 1.53 5.55 8.44
CA LEU A 24 2.18 5.75 9.74
C LEU A 24 1.96 4.57 10.69
N ASN A 25 0.75 4.03 10.72
CA ASN A 25 0.41 2.87 11.54
C ASN A 25 1.28 1.64 11.22
N ARG A 26 1.71 1.45 9.97
CA ARG A 26 2.61 0.35 9.57
C ARG A 26 4.01 0.53 10.13
N PHE A 27 4.46 1.77 10.27
CA PHE A 27 5.70 2.11 10.96
C PHE A 27 5.59 2.05 12.48
N GLY A 28 4.41 1.77 13.03
CA GLY A 28 4.16 1.78 14.47
C GLY A 28 3.87 3.16 15.06
N ILE A 29 3.84 4.20 14.22
CA ILE A 29 3.53 5.57 14.62
C ILE A 29 2.00 5.68 14.76
N ARG A 30 1.54 6.09 15.96
CA ARG A 30 0.11 6.26 16.29
C ARG A 30 -0.24 7.74 16.44
N LEU A 31 -1.53 8.06 16.30
CA LEU A 31 -2.05 9.38 16.60
C LEU A 31 -1.80 9.77 18.06
N GLY A 32 -1.86 11.08 18.35
CA GLY A 32 -1.30 11.66 19.58
C GLY A 32 0.15 12.09 19.40
N LEU A 33 0.45 12.66 18.22
CA LEU A 33 1.81 13.00 17.78
C LEU A 33 2.40 14.23 18.51
N GLY A 34 1.52 15.10 19.05
CA GLY A 34 1.91 16.41 19.58
C GLY A 34 2.56 17.29 18.51
N ASP A 35 3.35 18.28 18.94
CA ASP A 35 3.99 19.24 18.03
C ASP A 35 5.41 18.79 17.62
N LYS A 36 5.66 17.48 17.59
CA LYS A 36 6.99 16.92 17.34
C LYS A 36 7.32 16.90 15.84
N PRO A 37 8.57 17.22 15.46
CA PRO A 37 9.05 17.04 14.09
C PRO A 37 9.02 15.58 13.65
N VAL A 38 8.89 15.35 12.34
CA VAL A 38 8.94 14.00 11.73
C VAL A 38 10.19 13.24 12.18
N ASP A 39 11.36 13.88 12.15
CA ASP A 39 12.64 13.24 12.52
C ASP A 39 12.68 12.81 14.00
N THR A 40 12.14 13.63 14.90
CA THR A 40 12.07 13.28 16.32
C THR A 40 11.20 12.05 16.54
N ILE A 41 10.04 11.99 15.90
CA ILE A 41 9.13 10.83 16.01
C ILE A 41 9.79 9.58 15.43
N CYS A 42 10.47 9.68 14.29
CA CYS A 42 11.17 8.54 13.70
C CYS A 42 12.25 8.00 14.64
N LYS A 43 13.10 8.88 15.18
CA LYS A 43 14.16 8.51 16.12
C LYS A 43 13.64 7.85 17.40
N GLU A 44 12.57 8.41 17.99
CA GLU A 44 11.93 7.84 19.19
C GLU A 44 11.36 6.43 18.96
N ASN A 45 10.98 6.12 17.71
CA ASN A 45 10.46 4.81 17.32
C ASN A 45 11.53 3.87 16.73
N GLY A 46 12.81 4.29 16.72
CA GLY A 46 13.91 3.50 16.14
C GLY A 46 13.78 3.32 14.62
N LEU A 47 13.16 4.28 13.94
CA LEU A 47 12.93 4.26 12.49
C LEU A 47 13.99 5.07 11.75
N ASP A 48 14.32 4.63 10.54
CA ASP A 48 15.09 5.42 9.59
C ASP A 48 14.20 6.55 9.03
N THR A 49 14.48 7.78 9.48
CA THR A 49 13.74 8.98 9.05
C THR A 49 13.71 9.12 7.53
N ASP A 50 14.82 8.80 6.85
CA ASP A 50 14.95 9.00 5.42
C ASP A 50 14.08 8.00 4.64
N PHE A 51 14.03 6.76 5.11
CA PHE A 51 13.12 5.74 4.58
C PHE A 51 11.65 6.13 4.77
N VAL A 52 11.27 6.56 5.98
CA VAL A 52 9.89 6.97 6.30
C VAL A 52 9.45 8.15 5.42
N LEU A 53 10.29 9.19 5.30
CA LEU A 53 10.00 10.34 4.43
C LEU A 53 9.88 9.95 2.96
N THR A 54 10.72 9.01 2.50
CA THR A 54 10.67 8.53 1.13
C THR A 54 9.35 7.82 0.84
N VAL A 55 8.89 6.97 1.76
CA VAL A 55 7.60 6.28 1.66
C VAL A 55 6.41 7.26 1.75
N ILE A 56 6.41 8.19 2.72
CA ILE A 56 5.36 9.20 2.87
C ILE A 56 5.23 10.03 1.60
N ASN A 57 6.33 10.57 1.10
CA ASN A 57 6.31 11.41 -0.10
C ASN A 57 5.87 10.65 -1.36
N THR A 58 6.29 9.39 -1.48
CA THR A 58 5.84 8.50 -2.57
C THR A 58 4.33 8.27 -2.50
N PHE A 59 3.77 8.12 -1.29
CA PHE A 59 2.35 7.90 -1.08
C PHE A 59 1.50 9.15 -1.34
N LEU A 60 1.97 10.34 -0.92
CA LEU A 60 1.25 11.59 -1.09
C LEU A 60 1.23 12.07 -2.54
N ASN A 61 2.34 11.91 -3.24
CA ASN A 61 2.53 12.49 -4.56
C ASN A 61 2.69 11.37 -5.62
N GLU A 62 1.66 11.19 -6.45
CA GLU A 62 1.63 10.17 -7.49
C GLU A 62 2.70 10.38 -8.57
N GLU A 63 3.08 11.63 -8.87
CA GLU A 63 4.13 11.95 -9.84
C GLU A 63 5.54 11.78 -9.25
N TYR A 64 5.67 11.88 -7.93
CA TYR A 64 6.93 11.70 -7.23
C TYR A 64 7.22 10.21 -7.00
N PHE A 65 8.31 9.72 -7.57
CA PHE A 65 8.80 8.37 -7.31
C PHE A 65 10.34 8.38 -7.22
N PRO A 66 10.91 8.40 -6.01
CA PRO A 66 12.36 8.55 -5.80
C PRO A 66 13.07 7.20 -5.99
N GLU A 67 12.99 6.63 -7.19
CA GLU A 67 13.42 5.27 -7.49
C GLU A 67 14.87 4.99 -7.10
N LYS A 68 15.79 5.89 -7.44
CA LYS A 68 17.22 5.76 -7.12
C LYS A 68 17.46 5.66 -5.62
N LYS A 69 16.77 6.50 -4.84
CA LYS A 69 16.88 6.53 -3.39
C LYS A 69 16.23 5.31 -2.75
N LEU A 70 15.08 4.87 -3.26
CA LEU A 70 14.43 3.66 -2.77
C LEU A 70 15.31 2.40 -2.95
N ARG A 71 16.15 2.38 -3.98
CA ARG A 71 17.12 1.31 -4.25
C ARG A 71 18.36 1.34 -3.34
N THR A 72 18.65 2.44 -2.63
CA THR A 72 19.77 2.49 -1.67
C THR A 72 19.41 1.88 -0.32
N PHE A 73 18.13 1.63 -0.04
CA PHE A 73 17.72 0.97 1.20
C PHE A 73 17.92 -0.54 1.10
N HIS A 74 18.17 -1.16 2.25
CA HIS A 74 18.36 -2.60 2.29
C HIS A 74 17.10 -3.35 1.86
N THR A 75 17.26 -4.42 1.07
CA THR A 75 16.18 -5.33 0.66
C THR A 75 15.31 -5.77 1.84
N SER A 76 15.92 -5.99 3.01
CA SER A 76 15.21 -6.34 4.25
C SER A 76 14.27 -5.24 4.75
N GLN A 77 14.65 -3.96 4.65
CA GLN A 77 13.80 -2.82 5.04
C GLN A 77 12.60 -2.69 4.11
N ILE A 78 12.81 -2.86 2.80
CA ILE A 78 11.73 -2.82 1.80
C ILE A 78 10.73 -3.96 2.05
N ILE A 79 11.23 -5.18 2.25
CA ILE A 79 10.39 -6.36 2.51
C ILE A 79 9.65 -6.22 3.84
N ASP A 80 10.29 -5.71 4.89
CA ASP A 80 9.64 -5.46 6.18
C ASP A 80 8.46 -4.47 6.02
N TYR A 81 8.65 -3.39 5.28
CA TYR A 81 7.56 -2.44 4.99
C TYR A 81 6.42 -3.06 4.17
N LEU A 82 6.72 -3.81 3.11
CA LEU A 82 5.69 -4.50 2.31
C LEU A 82 4.95 -5.56 3.15
N THR A 83 5.67 -6.29 4.01
CA THR A 83 5.08 -7.26 4.95
C THR A 83 4.13 -6.59 5.93
N LYS A 84 4.55 -5.47 6.54
CA LYS A 84 3.72 -4.67 7.45
C LYS A 84 2.49 -4.10 6.73
N THR A 85 2.62 -3.72 5.46
CA THR A 85 1.49 -3.30 4.61
C THR A 85 0.49 -4.44 4.40
N ASN A 86 0.97 -5.64 4.04
CA ASN A 86 0.12 -6.82 3.87
C ASN A 86 -0.64 -7.18 5.16
N LEU A 87 0.06 -7.19 6.30
CA LEU A 87 -0.57 -7.41 7.61
C LEU A 87 -1.62 -6.34 7.94
N TYR A 88 -1.39 -5.10 7.53
CA TYR A 88 -2.34 -4.01 7.75
C TYR A 88 -3.63 -4.20 6.92
N TYR A 89 -3.50 -4.66 5.67
CA TYR A 89 -4.66 -5.00 4.85
C TYR A 89 -5.51 -6.10 5.49
N GLU A 90 -4.89 -7.21 5.89
CA GLU A 90 -5.59 -8.36 6.47
C GLU A 90 -6.28 -8.02 7.79
N ARG A 91 -5.61 -7.24 8.66
CA ARG A 91 -6.09 -6.98 10.03
C ARG A 91 -7.03 -5.80 10.15
N TYR A 92 -6.90 -4.79 9.27
CA TYR A 92 -7.60 -3.51 9.46
C TYR A 92 -8.42 -3.10 8.24
N GLN A 93 -7.81 -2.92 7.06
CA GLN A 93 -8.56 -2.35 5.92
C GLN A 93 -9.62 -3.29 5.37
N LEU A 94 -9.29 -4.56 5.12
CA LEU A 94 -10.25 -5.54 4.61
C LEU A 94 -11.43 -5.73 5.58
N PRO A 95 -11.22 -5.99 6.89
CA PRO A 95 -12.34 -6.12 7.83
C PRO A 95 -13.17 -4.84 7.96
N ASN A 96 -12.53 -3.66 7.88
CA ASN A 96 -13.25 -2.40 7.95
C ASN A 96 -14.18 -2.20 6.75
N ILE A 97 -13.68 -2.41 5.53
CA ILE A 97 -14.49 -2.28 4.32
C ILE A 97 -15.59 -3.34 4.31
N GLU A 98 -15.26 -4.59 4.65
CA GLU A 98 -16.23 -5.68 4.73
C GLU A 98 -17.37 -5.37 5.69
N ARG A 99 -17.09 -4.78 6.85
CA ARG A 99 -18.12 -4.38 7.82
C ARG A 99 -19.05 -3.30 7.25
N HIS A 100 -18.50 -2.29 6.59
CA HIS A 100 -19.29 -1.22 5.96
C HIS A 100 -20.11 -1.76 4.78
N LEU A 101 -19.51 -2.63 3.96
CA LEU A 101 -20.17 -3.22 2.80
C LEU A 101 -21.32 -4.15 3.21
N ASN A 102 -21.10 -5.00 4.22
CA ASN A 102 -22.16 -5.86 4.75
C ASN A 102 -23.32 -5.04 5.34
N SER A 103 -23.00 -3.95 6.04
CA SER A 103 -24.02 -3.01 6.55
C SER A 103 -24.77 -2.34 5.40
N PHE A 104 -24.05 -1.88 4.37
CA PHE A 104 -24.64 -1.27 3.17
C PHE A 104 -25.61 -2.20 2.45
N ILE A 105 -25.20 -3.46 2.20
CA ILE A 105 -26.03 -4.45 1.51
C ILE A 105 -27.26 -4.83 2.33
N SER A 106 -27.10 -5.00 3.65
CA SER A 106 -28.19 -5.46 4.53
C SER A 106 -29.24 -4.38 4.84
N ILE A 107 -28.83 -3.12 5.02
CA ILE A 107 -29.71 -2.02 5.42
C ILE A 107 -30.45 -1.41 4.23
N SER A 108 -29.86 -1.46 3.03
CA SER A 108 -30.45 -0.91 1.81
C SER A 108 -31.63 -1.77 1.33
N ASN A 109 -31.45 -2.60 0.29
CA ASN A 109 -32.46 -3.55 -0.16
C ASN A 109 -31.76 -4.87 -0.53
N PRO A 110 -31.87 -5.93 0.29
CA PRO A 110 -31.18 -7.20 0.05
C PRO A 110 -31.55 -7.89 -1.27
N GLU A 111 -32.71 -7.57 -1.86
CA GLU A 111 -33.15 -8.11 -3.16
C GLU A 111 -32.57 -7.35 -4.35
N ASN A 112 -31.85 -6.24 -4.12
CA ASN A 112 -31.23 -5.48 -5.20
C ASN A 112 -30.08 -6.29 -5.83
N PRO A 113 -30.20 -6.69 -7.11
CA PRO A 113 -29.21 -7.53 -7.77
C PRO A 113 -27.85 -6.85 -7.91
N THR A 114 -27.81 -5.51 -8.00
CA THR A 114 -26.56 -4.75 -8.05
C THR A 114 -25.82 -4.82 -6.72
N LEU A 115 -26.52 -4.79 -5.58
CA LEU A 115 -25.89 -4.92 -4.25
C LEU A 115 -25.27 -6.32 -4.05
N LEU A 116 -25.96 -7.37 -4.50
CA LEU A 116 -25.42 -8.73 -4.48
C LEU A 116 -24.17 -8.86 -5.38
N LEU A 117 -24.18 -8.20 -6.54
CA LEU A 117 -23.05 -8.19 -7.45
C LEU A 117 -21.84 -7.48 -6.82
N ILE A 118 -22.03 -6.32 -6.19
CA ILE A 118 -20.98 -5.58 -5.46
C ILE A 118 -20.35 -6.48 -4.39
N GLY A 119 -21.16 -7.21 -3.62
CA GLY A 119 -20.66 -8.17 -2.62
C GLY A 119 -19.78 -9.28 -3.23
N LYS A 120 -20.16 -9.80 -4.39
CA LYS A 120 -19.36 -10.80 -5.12
C LYS A 120 -18.03 -10.23 -5.61
N PHE A 121 -18.03 -9.05 -6.23
CA PHE A 121 -16.81 -8.39 -6.69
C PHE A 121 -15.83 -8.13 -5.53
N PHE A 122 -16.33 -7.64 -4.40
CA PHE A 122 -15.49 -7.43 -3.22
C PHE A 122 -14.89 -8.73 -2.68
N ASN A 123 -15.64 -9.83 -2.68
CA ASN A 123 -15.12 -11.13 -2.27
C ASN A 123 -14.03 -11.64 -3.24
N SER A 124 -14.24 -11.53 -4.56
CA SER A 124 -13.22 -11.88 -5.55
C SER A 124 -11.93 -11.06 -5.37
N PHE A 125 -12.05 -9.74 -5.17
CA PHE A 125 -10.92 -8.88 -4.84
C PHE A 125 -10.20 -9.35 -3.56
N LYS A 126 -10.96 -9.61 -2.49
CA LYS A 126 -10.41 -10.02 -1.18
C LYS A 126 -9.64 -11.33 -1.28
N ASP A 127 -10.18 -12.30 -2.02
CA ASP A 127 -9.55 -13.62 -2.20
C ASP A 127 -8.26 -13.52 -3.02
N GLU A 128 -8.25 -12.71 -4.09
CA GLU A 128 -7.05 -12.46 -4.90
C GLU A 128 -5.96 -11.77 -4.08
N LEU A 129 -6.32 -10.72 -3.34
CA LEU A 129 -5.39 -10.00 -2.47
C LEU A 129 -4.80 -10.93 -1.39
N LYS A 130 -5.63 -11.74 -0.72
CA LYS A 130 -5.15 -12.70 0.28
C LYS A 130 -4.23 -13.77 -0.32
N THR A 131 -4.55 -14.24 -1.53
CA THR A 131 -3.70 -15.20 -2.25
C THR A 131 -2.32 -14.62 -2.52
N ARG A 132 -2.25 -13.37 -3.00
CA ARG A 132 -0.98 -12.66 -3.20
C ARG A 132 -0.23 -12.45 -1.88
N ILE A 133 -0.90 -12.01 -0.82
CA ILE A 133 -0.30 -11.81 0.50
C ILE A 133 0.32 -13.11 1.03
N MET A 134 -0.40 -14.22 0.91
CA MET A 134 0.08 -15.54 1.32
C MET A 134 1.29 -15.97 0.48
N HIS A 135 1.23 -15.82 -0.84
CA HIS A 135 2.35 -16.10 -1.73
C HIS A 135 3.59 -15.27 -1.36
N ASP A 136 3.40 -13.97 -1.12
CA ASP A 136 4.47 -13.06 -0.75
C ASP A 136 5.14 -13.49 0.56
N LYS A 137 4.33 -13.82 1.57
CA LYS A 137 4.79 -14.27 2.88
C LYS A 137 5.53 -15.61 2.84
N GLU A 138 5.01 -16.58 2.11
CA GLU A 138 5.50 -17.97 2.16
C GLU A 138 6.60 -18.26 1.15
N LYS A 139 6.63 -17.53 0.03
CA LYS A 139 7.52 -17.83 -1.10
C LYS A 139 8.38 -16.63 -1.49
N TRP A 140 7.75 -15.53 -1.91
CA TRP A 140 8.48 -14.46 -2.59
C TRP A 140 9.40 -13.67 -1.65
N PHE A 141 8.92 -13.19 -0.51
CA PHE A 141 9.75 -12.44 0.44
C PHE A 141 10.89 -13.29 1.04
N PRO A 142 10.66 -14.55 1.48
CA PRO A 142 11.76 -15.42 1.90
C PRO A 142 12.82 -15.61 0.82
N TYR A 143 12.41 -15.80 -0.44
CA TYR A 143 13.32 -15.92 -1.58
C TYR A 143 14.17 -14.66 -1.78
N CYS A 144 13.55 -13.48 -1.78
CA CYS A 144 14.25 -12.21 -1.93
C CYS A 144 15.30 -11.99 -0.83
N LEU A 145 14.95 -12.31 0.43
CA LEU A 145 15.87 -12.22 1.57
C LEU A 145 17.01 -13.24 1.49
N GLN A 146 16.75 -14.43 0.96
CA GLN A 146 17.78 -15.44 0.75
C GLN A 146 18.80 -14.97 -0.28
N LEU A 147 18.33 -14.47 -1.43
CA LEU A 147 19.20 -13.91 -2.47
C LEU A 147 20.09 -12.79 -1.94
N SER A 148 19.52 -11.84 -1.20
CA SER A 148 20.28 -10.72 -0.66
C SER A 148 21.35 -11.13 0.34
N ARG A 149 21.13 -12.21 1.10
CA ARG A 149 22.13 -12.73 2.05
C ARG A 149 23.28 -13.48 1.37
N GLN A 150 23.01 -14.14 0.25
CA GLN A 150 24.01 -14.91 -0.49
C GLN A 150 25.02 -14.02 -1.23
N LEU A 151 24.74 -12.72 -1.37
CA LEU A 151 25.51 -11.77 -2.18
C LEU A 151 26.32 -10.72 -1.37
N ALA A 152 26.58 -10.92 -0.07
CA ALA A 152 27.20 -9.90 0.78
C ALA A 152 28.68 -9.53 0.43
N PRO A 153 29.09 -8.26 0.65
CA PRO A 153 28.54 -7.03 0.07
C PRO A 153 29.25 -6.72 -1.27
N LEU A 154 28.48 -6.54 -2.34
CA LEU A 154 28.99 -5.88 -3.54
C LEU A 154 29.10 -4.37 -3.28
N SER A 155 30.09 -3.73 -3.90
CA SER A 155 30.35 -2.30 -3.71
C SER A 155 29.15 -1.44 -4.17
N GLU A 156 28.90 -0.31 -3.49
CA GLU A 156 27.82 0.66 -3.79
C GLU A 156 27.75 1.09 -5.27
N GLU A 157 28.84 0.92 -6.03
CA GLU A 157 28.96 1.33 -7.42
C GLU A 157 28.36 0.32 -8.42
N GLU A 158 28.23 -0.96 -8.06
CA GLU A 158 27.73 -2.02 -8.95
C GLU A 158 26.20 -2.21 -8.87
N GLU A 159 25.57 -1.84 -7.75
CA GLU A 159 24.12 -1.94 -7.51
C GLU A 159 23.28 -0.95 -8.34
N ILE A 160 23.87 0.20 -8.69
CA ILE A 160 23.18 1.30 -9.39
C ILE A 160 23.12 1.05 -10.91
N LEU A 161 23.98 0.19 -11.44
CA LEU A 161 24.14 0.00 -12.88
C LEU A 161 23.54 -1.33 -13.34
N ARG A 162 22.25 -1.30 -13.72
CA ARG A 162 21.61 -2.07 -14.81
C ARG A 162 20.35 -2.80 -14.38
N LEU A 163 19.23 -2.07 -14.41
CA LEU A 163 17.92 -2.68 -14.52
C LEU A 163 17.15 -1.97 -15.65
N GLN A 164 16.91 -2.71 -16.74
CA GLN A 164 16.02 -2.30 -17.81
C GLN A 164 14.59 -2.67 -17.42
N ASN A 165 13.67 -1.76 -17.75
CA ASN A 165 12.24 -1.85 -17.51
C ASN A 165 11.63 -3.09 -18.16
N GLU A 166 10.90 -3.88 -17.38
CA GLU A 166 9.92 -4.83 -17.90
C GLU A 166 8.51 -4.36 -17.52
N GLY A 167 7.68 -4.28 -18.57
CA GLY A 167 6.21 -4.36 -18.62
C GLY A 167 5.36 -3.82 -17.48
N ASN A 168 4.66 -2.71 -17.74
CA ASN A 168 3.38 -2.41 -17.12
C ASN A 168 2.33 -3.44 -17.60
N GLU A 169 2.25 -4.61 -16.96
CA GLU A 169 1.00 -5.36 -16.98
C GLU A 169 0.04 -4.73 -15.96
N GLU A 170 -1.23 -4.58 -16.34
CA GLU A 170 -2.28 -4.07 -15.47
C GLU A 170 -2.48 -5.05 -14.29
N ASP A 171 -2.30 -4.57 -13.06
CA ASP A 171 -2.39 -5.41 -11.87
C ASP A 171 -3.84 -5.83 -11.64
N ALA A 172 -4.10 -7.14 -11.63
CA ALA A 172 -5.46 -7.68 -11.53
C ALA A 172 -6.22 -7.22 -10.27
N ILE A 173 -5.51 -7.00 -9.16
CA ILE A 173 -6.11 -6.53 -7.91
C ILE A 173 -6.53 -5.06 -8.03
N GLU A 174 -5.73 -4.23 -8.70
CA GLU A 174 -6.12 -2.85 -9.04
C GLU A 174 -7.33 -2.80 -9.97
N ALA A 175 -7.37 -3.65 -11.00
CA ALA A 175 -8.51 -3.75 -11.92
C ALA A 175 -9.80 -4.14 -11.19
N LEU A 176 -9.76 -5.14 -10.29
CA LEU A 176 -10.92 -5.55 -9.50
C LEU A 176 -11.45 -4.42 -8.59
N LEU A 177 -10.57 -3.62 -8.00
CA LEU A 177 -10.98 -2.45 -7.20
C LEU A 177 -11.59 -1.35 -8.06
N PHE A 178 -11.00 -1.10 -9.23
CA PHE A 178 -11.54 -0.16 -10.20
C PHE A 178 -12.95 -0.59 -10.65
N ASP A 179 -13.15 -1.85 -10.99
CA ASP A 179 -14.44 -2.40 -11.40
C ASP A 179 -15.48 -2.32 -10.28
N LEU A 180 -15.11 -2.69 -9.05
CA LEU A 180 -15.97 -2.57 -7.87
C LEU A 180 -16.47 -1.12 -7.71
N LYS A 181 -15.55 -0.15 -7.73
CA LYS A 181 -15.88 1.28 -7.62
C LYS A 181 -16.72 1.75 -8.82
N SER A 182 -16.38 1.33 -10.03
CA SER A 182 -17.07 1.68 -11.27
C SER A 182 -18.53 1.20 -11.25
N ILE A 183 -18.78 -0.03 -10.78
CA ILE A 183 -20.13 -0.59 -10.63
C ILE A 183 -20.93 0.21 -9.61
N MET A 184 -20.35 0.50 -8.44
CA MET A 184 -21.02 1.31 -7.42
C MET A 184 -21.40 2.70 -7.93
N VAL A 185 -20.53 3.35 -8.71
CA VAL A 185 -20.77 4.70 -9.21
C VAL A 185 -21.72 4.74 -10.42
N ARG A 186 -21.64 3.77 -11.33
CA ARG A 186 -22.34 3.81 -12.62
C ARG A 186 -23.64 3.01 -12.67
N HIS A 187 -23.74 1.96 -11.86
CA HIS A 187 -24.78 0.94 -12.00
C HIS A 187 -25.65 0.77 -10.76
N LEU A 188 -25.25 1.36 -9.62
CA LEU A 188 -26.09 1.40 -8.44
C LEU A 188 -27.36 2.22 -8.73
N SER A 189 -28.52 1.62 -8.46
CA SER A 189 -29.83 2.19 -8.73
C SER A 189 -30.86 1.64 -7.75
N GLY A 190 -32.01 2.32 -7.66
CA GLY A 190 -33.06 2.03 -6.67
C GLY A 190 -32.77 2.65 -5.31
N ASP A 191 -33.52 2.23 -4.29
CA ASP A 191 -33.35 2.72 -2.92
C ASP A 191 -32.13 2.05 -2.25
N TYR A 192 -31.26 2.86 -1.69
CA TYR A 192 -30.10 2.42 -0.89
C TYR A 192 -29.70 3.48 0.13
N ASP A 193 -28.95 3.07 1.15
CA ASP A 193 -28.41 4.00 2.15
C ASP A 193 -27.21 4.77 1.57
N GLU A 194 -27.40 6.06 1.32
CA GLU A 194 -26.39 6.94 0.72
C GLU A 194 -25.14 7.12 1.60
N ASN A 195 -25.31 7.16 2.91
CA ASN A 195 -24.19 7.34 3.86
C ASN A 195 -23.30 6.10 3.89
N LEU A 196 -23.89 4.91 3.93
CA LEU A 196 -23.18 3.64 3.87
C LEU A 196 -22.54 3.43 2.50
N CYS A 197 -23.22 3.81 1.41
CA CYS A 197 -22.65 3.80 0.07
C CYS A 197 -21.38 4.65 0.01
N TYR A 198 -21.45 5.90 0.48
CA TYR A 198 -20.30 6.79 0.55
C TYR A 198 -19.16 6.20 1.40
N ALA A 199 -19.46 5.64 2.57
CA ALA A 199 -18.46 5.03 3.44
C ALA A 199 -17.72 3.86 2.77
N VAL A 200 -18.45 3.02 2.01
CA VAL A 200 -17.85 1.92 1.24
C VAL A 200 -16.98 2.46 0.11
N ILE A 201 -17.47 3.40 -0.70
CA ILE A 201 -16.70 4.01 -1.79
C ILE A 201 -15.43 4.68 -1.27
N PHE A 202 -15.52 5.40 -0.15
CA PHE A 202 -14.38 6.03 0.49
C PHE A 202 -13.34 5.00 0.96
N GLY A 203 -13.79 3.93 1.62
CA GLY A 203 -12.93 2.83 2.05
C GLY A 203 -12.23 2.13 0.89
N VAL A 204 -12.97 1.79 -0.16
CA VAL A 204 -12.45 1.16 -1.39
C VAL A 204 -11.44 2.08 -2.08
N SER A 205 -11.75 3.37 -2.23
CA SER A 205 -10.86 4.34 -2.87
C SER A 205 -9.57 4.54 -2.07
N SER A 206 -9.65 4.56 -0.74
CA SER A 206 -8.48 4.64 0.12
C SER A 206 -7.58 3.41 -0.01
N LEU A 207 -8.16 2.21 -0.08
CA LEU A 207 -7.42 0.95 -0.28
C LEU A 207 -6.81 0.88 -1.68
N GLU A 208 -7.53 1.30 -2.71
CA GLU A 208 -7.03 1.36 -4.10
C GLU A 208 -5.79 2.25 -4.22
N LYS A 209 -5.84 3.47 -3.66
CA LYS A 209 -4.68 4.37 -3.63
C LYS A 209 -3.48 3.71 -2.97
N ASP A 210 -3.70 3.04 -1.85
CA ASP A 210 -2.64 2.42 -1.08
C ASP A 210 -2.05 1.17 -1.75
N ILE A 211 -2.89 0.33 -2.37
CA ILE A 211 -2.43 -0.81 -3.18
C ILE A 211 -1.61 -0.32 -4.37
N LYS A 212 -2.03 0.74 -5.07
CA LYS A 212 -1.24 1.35 -6.14
C LYS A 212 0.17 1.72 -5.68
N GLN A 213 0.30 2.36 -4.51
CA GLN A 213 1.61 2.73 -3.98
C GLN A 213 2.43 1.51 -3.54
N HIS A 214 1.79 0.54 -2.90
CA HIS A 214 2.41 -0.74 -2.55
C HIS A 214 2.96 -1.46 -3.79
N ASN A 215 2.16 -1.52 -4.87
CA ASN A 215 2.52 -2.10 -6.16
C ASN A 215 3.65 -1.33 -6.84
N ARG A 216 3.64 0.01 -6.78
CA ARG A 216 4.76 0.81 -7.31
C ARG A 216 6.09 0.46 -6.64
N ILE A 217 6.11 0.32 -5.31
CA ILE A 217 7.31 -0.13 -4.58
C ILE A 217 7.68 -1.56 -4.98
N ARG A 218 6.70 -2.46 -5.06
CA ARG A 218 6.86 -3.85 -5.49
C ARG A 218 7.56 -3.97 -6.85
N TYR A 219 6.98 -3.33 -7.87
CA TYR A 219 7.35 -3.49 -9.28
C TYR A 219 8.53 -2.64 -9.71
N ARG A 220 8.72 -1.45 -9.13
CA ARG A 220 9.81 -0.54 -9.57
C ARG A 220 11.05 -0.61 -8.69
N ILE A 221 10.94 -1.17 -7.48
CA ILE A 221 12.06 -1.27 -6.54
C ILE A 221 12.42 -2.73 -6.31
N LEU A 222 11.54 -3.49 -5.64
CA LEU A 222 11.91 -4.82 -5.15
C LEU A 222 12.12 -5.81 -6.30
N MET A 223 11.23 -5.87 -7.29
CA MET A 223 11.40 -6.75 -8.43
C MET A 223 12.69 -6.48 -9.22
N PRO A 224 13.00 -5.22 -9.59
CA PRO A 224 14.28 -4.92 -10.21
C PRO A 224 15.48 -5.32 -9.34
N MET A 225 15.49 -4.99 -8.04
CA MET A 225 16.57 -5.40 -7.14
C MET A 225 16.79 -6.92 -7.16
N VAL A 226 15.70 -7.70 -7.12
CA VAL A 226 15.75 -9.16 -7.20
C VAL A 226 16.31 -9.64 -8.54
N ALA A 227 15.84 -9.10 -9.66
CA ALA A 227 16.33 -9.47 -10.99
C ALA A 227 17.82 -9.13 -11.19
N ALA A 228 18.34 -8.07 -10.54
CA ALA A 228 19.78 -7.80 -10.52
C ALA A 228 20.53 -8.83 -9.70
N MET A 229 20.05 -9.14 -8.49
CA MET A 229 20.65 -10.17 -7.62
C MET A 229 20.69 -11.55 -8.30
N GLU A 230 19.65 -11.93 -9.04
CA GLU A 230 19.60 -13.20 -9.77
C GLU A 230 20.64 -13.31 -10.88
N LYS A 231 20.98 -12.20 -11.54
CA LYS A 231 22.03 -12.18 -12.59
C LYS A 231 23.45 -12.32 -12.05
N LEU A 232 23.63 -12.10 -10.74
CA LEU A 232 24.92 -12.15 -10.05
C LEU A 232 25.20 -13.52 -9.43
N ARG A 233 24.21 -14.42 -9.43
CA ARG A 233 24.31 -15.79 -8.93
C ARG A 233 24.99 -16.72 -9.93
#